data_AF-A0A7S4FI46-F1
#
_entry.id   AF-A0A7S4FI46-F1
#
_cell.length_a   1.000
_cell.length_b   1.000
_cell.length_c   1.000
_cell.angle_alpha   90.00
_cell.angle_beta   90.00
_cell.angle_gamma   90.00
#
_symmetry.space_group_name_H-M   'P 1'
#
loop_
_entity.id
_entity.type
_entity.pdbx_description
1 polymer ?
#
loop_
_entity_poly.entity_id
_entity_poly.type
_entity_poly.pdbx_seq_one_letter_code
_entity_poly.pdbx_strand_id
1 'polypeptide(L)'
;MVETVKRQVLEDHLLQPEHTLNLVVVDVRGRDFVGGHIFGALHIPHTAFRPEKLHALLAGKGTPQLVVFHCMYSRLRAPVCAEVYLDFLGKQKTGDCRVAILEGGFSGWLESYVRHPKREQLVQDFDSAQWSCIGGAWEHITDCPWAAPKAQGSADLMAMLRTAQG
;
A
#
# COMPACT_ATOMS: atom_id res chain seq x y z
N MET A 1 6.21 0.07 22.07
CA MET A 1 6.64 1.09 21.09
C MET A 1 6.46 0.48 19.72
N VAL A 2 5.93 1.22 18.75
CA VAL A 2 5.80 0.71 17.38
C VAL A 2 7.19 0.67 16.75
N GLU A 3 7.57 -0.49 16.21
CA GLU A 3 8.85 -0.67 15.55
C GLU A 3 8.75 -0.43 14.03
N THR A 4 9.88 -0.27 13.37
CA THR A 4 9.93 -0.16 11.91
C THR A 4 10.47 -1.46 11.32
N VAL A 5 9.88 -1.93 10.22
CA VAL A 5 10.36 -3.09 9.46
C VAL A 5 10.86 -2.65 8.09
N LYS A 6 11.98 -3.25 7.67
CA LYS A 6 12.54 -3.06 6.34
C LYS A 6 11.77 -3.90 5.32
N ARG A 7 11.76 -3.44 4.07
CA ARG A 7 11.10 -4.15 2.96
C ARG A 7 11.54 -5.61 2.81
N GLN A 8 12.82 -5.92 3.05
CA GLN A 8 13.35 -7.29 2.94
C GLN A 8 12.56 -8.29 3.80
N VAL A 9 12.14 -7.89 5.01
CA VAL A 9 11.37 -8.77 5.90
C VAL A 9 10.03 -9.18 5.27
N LEU A 10 9.36 -8.25 4.58
CA LEU A 10 8.12 -8.53 3.88
C LEU A 10 8.37 -9.26 2.56
N GLU A 11 9.45 -8.93 1.85
CA GLU A 11 9.84 -9.63 0.62
C GLU A 11 10.08 -11.12 0.89
N ASP A 12 10.87 -11.43 1.92
CA ASP A 12 11.14 -12.81 2.33
C ASP A 12 9.85 -13.52 2.74
N HIS A 13 8.96 -12.83 3.48
CA HIS A 13 7.64 -13.35 3.83
C HIS A 13 6.77 -13.73 2.62
N LEU A 14 6.76 -12.88 1.59
CA LEU A 14 5.95 -13.11 0.39
C LEU A 14 6.56 -14.15 -0.55
N LEU A 15 7.90 -14.23 -0.64
CA LEU A 15 8.59 -15.13 -1.56
C LEU A 15 8.89 -16.51 -0.96
N GLN A 16 8.86 -16.67 0.37
CA GLN A 16 9.16 -17.91 1.09
C GLN A 16 8.11 -18.18 2.19
N PRO A 17 6.82 -18.36 1.82
CA PRO A 17 5.72 -18.45 2.79
C PRO A 17 5.87 -19.64 3.76
N GLU A 18 6.57 -20.70 3.39
CA GLU A 18 6.78 -21.91 4.19
C GLU A 18 7.61 -21.70 5.47
N HIS A 19 8.33 -20.57 5.60
CA HIS A 19 9.29 -20.33 6.69
C HIS A 19 9.01 -19.08 7.53
N THR A 20 7.81 -18.49 7.43
CA THR A 20 7.60 -17.13 7.93
C THR A 20 6.53 -17.05 9.03
N LEU A 21 6.73 -16.07 9.92
CA LEU A 21 5.80 -15.72 11.00
C LEU A 21 4.39 -15.48 10.42
N ASN A 22 3.34 -15.72 11.22
CA ASN A 22 1.98 -15.30 10.85
C ASN A 22 1.92 -13.77 10.83
N LEU A 23 2.19 -13.19 9.66
CA LEU A 23 2.34 -11.75 9.42
C LEU A 23 1.14 -11.25 8.63
N VAL A 24 0.61 -10.09 9.03
CA VAL A 24 -0.42 -9.41 8.26
C VAL A 24 0.01 -7.99 7.90
N VAL A 25 -0.07 -7.66 6.62
CA VAL A 25 0.16 -6.31 6.12
C VAL A 25 -1.16 -5.56 6.08
N VAL A 26 -1.19 -4.34 6.62
CA VAL A 26 -2.36 -3.45 6.64
C VAL A 26 -2.02 -2.17 5.87
N ASP A 27 -2.69 -2.00 4.72
CA ASP A 27 -2.58 -0.80 3.91
C ASP A 27 -3.64 0.21 4.36
N VAL A 28 -3.20 1.34 4.91
CA VAL A 28 -4.10 2.42 5.38
C VAL A 28 -4.22 3.60 4.40
N ARG A 29 -3.80 3.42 3.14
CA ARG A 29 -3.99 4.42 2.07
C ARG A 29 -5.47 4.69 1.81
N GLY A 30 -5.75 5.90 1.32
CA GLY A 30 -7.09 6.35 0.98
C GLY A 30 -7.28 6.33 -0.53
N ARG A 31 -7.48 7.52 -1.11
CA ARG A 31 -7.62 7.71 -2.58
C ARG A 31 -6.38 7.26 -3.35
N ASP A 32 -5.22 7.30 -2.70
CA ASP A 32 -3.91 6.90 -3.20
C ASP A 32 -3.63 5.40 -3.05
N PHE A 33 -4.66 4.58 -2.79
CA PHE A 33 -4.57 3.11 -2.80
C PHE A 33 -4.55 2.52 -4.21
N VAL A 34 -5.19 3.20 -5.17
CA VAL A 34 -5.18 2.79 -6.58
C VAL A 34 -3.76 2.74 -7.13
N GLY A 35 -3.55 2.02 -8.24
CA GLY A 35 -2.22 1.89 -8.85
C GLY A 35 -1.41 0.68 -8.38
N GLY A 36 -1.96 -0.10 -7.45
CA GLY A 36 -1.38 -1.33 -6.95
C GLY A 36 -1.17 -1.30 -5.44
N HIS A 37 -0.97 -2.48 -4.86
CA HIS A 37 -0.77 -2.67 -3.42
C HIS A 37 0.13 -3.88 -3.16
N ILE A 38 0.63 -4.01 -1.92
CA ILE A 38 1.45 -5.16 -1.53
C ILE A 38 0.58 -6.41 -1.61
N PHE A 39 1.09 -7.47 -2.22
CA PHE A 39 0.35 -8.71 -2.41
C PHE A 39 -0.20 -9.24 -1.07
N GLY A 40 -1.50 -9.54 -1.03
CA GLY A 40 -2.17 -10.07 0.17
C GLY A 40 -2.42 -9.06 1.30
N ALA A 41 -2.10 -7.77 1.12
CA ALA A 41 -2.36 -6.76 2.14
C ALA A 41 -3.86 -6.53 2.40
N LEU A 42 -4.23 -6.31 3.66
CA LEU A 42 -5.57 -5.89 4.05
C LEU A 42 -5.72 -4.38 3.89
N HIS A 43 -6.58 -3.96 2.97
CA HIS A 43 -6.87 -2.54 2.78
C HIS A 43 -7.90 -2.01 3.79
N ILE A 44 -7.49 -1.08 4.65
CA ILE A 44 -8.36 -0.40 5.61
C ILE A 44 -7.99 1.10 5.63
N PRO A 45 -8.68 1.94 4.86
CA PRO A 45 -8.36 3.37 4.79
C PRO A 45 -8.29 4.04 6.17
N HIS A 46 -7.29 4.88 6.41
CA HIS A 46 -7.08 5.50 7.73
C HIS A 46 -8.33 6.23 8.30
N THR A 47 -9.17 6.83 7.45
CA THR A 47 -10.42 7.50 7.83
C THR A 47 -11.46 6.53 8.39
N ALA A 48 -11.48 5.31 7.88
CA ALA A 48 -12.35 4.23 8.30
C ALA A 48 -11.70 3.30 9.34
N PHE A 49 -10.43 3.53 9.68
CA PHE A 49 -9.67 2.66 10.56
C PHE A 49 -10.28 2.60 11.97
N ARG A 50 -10.49 1.39 12.46
CA ARG A 50 -11.03 1.10 13.79
C ARG A 50 -10.28 -0.12 14.35
N PRO A 51 -9.55 0.00 15.47
CA PRO A 51 -8.69 -1.07 15.96
C PRO A 51 -9.47 -2.33 16.34
N GLU A 52 -10.68 -2.19 16.88
CA GLU A 52 -11.57 -3.30 17.23
C GLU A 52 -12.03 -4.09 16.01
N LYS A 53 -12.27 -3.43 14.88
CA LYS A 53 -12.65 -4.09 13.62
C LYS A 53 -11.50 -4.86 13.02
N LEU A 54 -10.30 -4.27 13.02
CA LEU A 54 -9.09 -4.98 12.60
C LEU A 54 -8.86 -6.20 13.49
N HIS A 55 -8.93 -6.04 14.81
CA HIS A 55 -8.71 -7.14 15.74
C HIS A 55 -9.69 -8.31 15.52
N ALA A 56 -10.99 -8.01 15.37
CA ALA A 56 -11.99 -9.04 15.09
C ALA A 56 -11.74 -9.76 13.75
N LEU A 57 -11.33 -9.02 12.71
CA LEU A 57 -10.96 -9.59 11.42
C LEU A 57 -9.75 -10.54 11.51
N LEU A 58 -8.75 -10.15 12.30
CA LEU A 58 -7.54 -10.95 12.53
C LEU A 58 -7.82 -12.20 13.37
N ALA A 59 -8.68 -12.10 14.40
CA ALA A 59 -9.08 -13.24 15.21
C ALA A 59 -9.72 -14.37 14.38
N GLY A 60 -10.52 -14.02 13.36
CA GLY A 60 -11.10 -14.98 12.43
C GLY A 60 -10.10 -15.68 11.50
N LYS A 61 -8.87 -15.15 11.37
CA LYS A 61 -7.79 -15.69 10.53
C LYS A 61 -6.67 -16.37 11.34
N GLY A 62 -6.80 -16.42 12.66
CA GLY A 62 -5.74 -16.79 13.59
C GLY A 62 -4.91 -15.56 13.99
N THR A 63 -4.69 -15.38 15.29
CA THR A 63 -3.98 -14.23 15.84
C THR A 63 -2.59 -14.10 15.20
N PRO A 64 -2.30 -12.99 14.49
CA PRO A 64 -0.99 -12.79 13.88
C PRO A 64 0.07 -12.50 14.94
N GLN A 65 1.30 -12.92 14.64
CA GLN A 65 2.47 -12.60 15.44
C GLN A 65 2.98 -11.19 15.15
N LEU A 66 2.77 -10.70 13.92
CA LEU A 66 3.19 -9.37 13.49
C LEU A 66 2.14 -8.72 12.58
N VAL A 67 1.74 -7.50 12.92
CA VAL A 67 0.90 -6.64 12.06
C VAL A 67 1.74 -5.46 11.58
N VAL A 68 1.92 -5.36 10.27
CA VAL A 68 2.72 -4.32 9.62
C VAL A 68 1.80 -3.31 8.94
N PHE A 69 1.84 -2.06 9.41
CA PHE A 69 1.11 -0.96 8.81
C PHE A 69 1.95 -0.24 7.76
N HIS A 70 1.31 0.23 6.69
CA HIS A 70 1.93 1.18 5.78
C HIS A 70 0.91 2.15 5.19
N CYS A 71 1.40 3.28 4.71
CA CYS A 71 0.62 4.16 3.82
C CYS A 71 1.44 4.45 2.56
N MET A 72 1.27 5.59 1.90
CA MET A 72 2.09 5.91 0.72
C MET A 72 3.58 6.05 1.11
N TYR A 73 3.87 6.79 2.18
CA TYR A 73 5.24 7.09 2.62
C TYR A 73 5.54 6.64 4.06
N SER A 74 4.55 6.09 4.76
CA SER A 74 4.62 5.69 6.18
C SER A 74 5.01 6.79 7.19
N ARG A 75 4.73 8.06 6.88
CA ARG A 75 5.10 9.20 7.76
C ARG A 75 4.00 9.76 8.66
N LEU A 76 2.72 9.50 8.34
CA LEU A 76 1.58 10.09 9.07
C LEU A 76 0.50 9.04 9.36
N ARG A 77 -0.23 8.62 8.32
CA ARG A 77 -1.38 7.71 8.44
C ARG A 77 -1.02 6.37 9.08
N ALA A 78 0.09 5.76 8.66
CA ALA A 78 0.53 4.47 9.19
C ALA A 78 0.98 4.56 10.66
N PRO A 79 1.86 5.50 11.07
CA PRO A 79 2.18 5.70 12.48
C PRO A 79 0.94 5.88 13.37
N VAL A 80 0.01 6.76 12.97
CA VAL A 80 -1.21 7.02 13.74
C VAL A 80 -2.06 5.75 13.89
N CYS A 81 -2.32 5.01 12.80
CA CYS A 81 -3.10 3.77 12.88
C CYS A 81 -2.40 2.68 13.70
N ALA A 82 -1.07 2.56 13.57
CA ALA A 82 -0.28 1.58 14.29
C ALA A 82 -0.25 1.85 15.80
N GLU A 83 -0.09 3.11 16.21
CA GLU A 83 -0.16 3.52 17.63
C GLU A 83 -1.54 3.25 18.22
N VAL A 84 -2.61 3.65 17.53
CA VAL A 84 -3.99 3.38 17.96
C VAL A 84 -4.25 1.88 18.12
N TYR A 85 -3.70 1.05 17.23
CA TYR A 85 -3.84 -0.40 17.33
C TYR A 85 -3.01 -0.99 18.47
N LEU A 86 -1.77 -0.53 18.66
CA LEU A 86 -0.92 -0.96 19.77
C LEU A 86 -1.55 -0.63 21.13
N ASP A 87 -2.11 0.56 21.28
CA ASP A 87 -2.82 0.98 22.49
C ASP A 87 -4.06 0.12 22.75
N PHE A 88 -4.77 -0.27 21.69
CA PHE A 88 -5.91 -1.17 21.78
C PHE A 88 -5.47 -2.57 22.28
N LEU A 89 -4.42 -3.15 21.70
CA LEU A 89 -3.90 -4.46 22.12
C LEU A 89 -3.45 -4.45 23.59
N GLY A 90 -2.81 -3.37 24.04
CA GLY A 90 -2.43 -3.18 25.44
C GLY A 90 -3.62 -3.24 26.40
N LYS A 91 -4.77 -2.66 26.00
CA LYS A 91 -6.02 -2.70 26.78
C LYS A 91 -6.68 -4.07 26.78
N GLN A 92 -6.60 -4.81 25.67
CA GLN A 92 -7.16 -6.17 25.57
C GLN A 92 -6.33 -7.22 26.31
N LYS A 93 -5.12 -6.89 26.77
CA LYS A 93 -4.14 -7.86 27.33
C LYS A 93 -3.87 -9.03 26.38
N THR A 94 -3.98 -8.79 25.08
CA THR A 94 -3.72 -9.79 24.04
C THR A 94 -2.21 -9.95 23.88
N GLY A 95 -1.68 -11.09 24.32
CA GLY A 95 -0.25 -11.39 24.27
C GLY A 95 0.28 -11.64 22.86
N ASP A 96 1.55 -11.27 22.67
CA ASP A 96 2.49 -11.58 21.58
C ASP A 96 2.26 -10.99 20.17
N CYS A 97 1.16 -10.27 19.91
CA CYS A 97 1.01 -9.56 18.64
C CYS A 97 1.90 -8.29 18.61
N ARG A 98 2.94 -8.31 17.78
CA ARG A 98 3.79 -7.14 17.51
C ARG A 98 3.13 -6.22 16.48
N VAL A 99 3.42 -4.93 16.59
CA VAL A 99 2.94 -3.91 15.66
C VAL A 99 4.13 -3.15 15.11
N ALA A 100 4.22 -3.10 13.78
CA ALA A 100 5.30 -2.43 13.08
C ALA A 100 4.81 -1.54 11.94
N ILE A 101 5.70 -0.68 11.44
CA ILE A 101 5.48 0.18 10.28
C ILE A 101 6.47 -0.19 9.18
N LEU A 102 6.01 -0.34 7.95
CA LEU A 102 6.89 -0.54 6.79
C LEU A 102 7.65 0.74 6.46
N GLU A 103 8.97 0.67 6.51
CA GLU A 103 9.86 1.77 6.12
C GLU A 103 9.64 2.17 4.65
N GLY A 104 9.54 3.48 4.38
CA GLY A 104 9.36 4.02 3.02
C GLY A 104 7.94 3.88 2.45
N GLY A 105 7.05 3.13 3.12
CA GLY A 105 5.68 2.92 2.68
C GLY A 105 5.56 2.25 1.30
N PHE A 106 4.40 2.41 0.67
CA PHE A 106 4.14 1.80 -0.62
C PHE A 106 4.97 2.41 -1.76
N SER A 107 5.30 3.70 -1.68
CA SER A 107 6.16 4.36 -2.67
C SER A 107 7.54 3.71 -2.71
N GLY A 108 8.21 3.56 -1.55
CA GLY A 108 9.52 2.88 -1.47
C GLY A 108 9.45 1.39 -1.82
N TRP A 109 8.34 0.72 -1.51
CA TRP A 109 8.07 -0.65 -1.94
C TRP A 109 8.02 -0.75 -3.47
N LEU A 110 7.17 0.06 -4.10
CA LEU A 110 6.98 0.02 -5.55
C LEU A 110 8.26 0.41 -6.29
N GLU A 111 8.98 1.44 -5.85
CA GLU A 111 10.26 1.83 -6.46
C GLU A 111 11.26 0.66 -6.49
N SER A 112 11.27 -0.15 -5.43
CA SER A 112 12.14 -1.33 -5.32
C SER A 112 11.71 -2.47 -6.25
N TYR A 113 10.41 -2.63 -6.49
CA TYR A 113 9.87 -3.85 -7.14
C TYR A 113 9.19 -3.65 -8.48
N VAL A 114 8.98 -2.41 -8.95
CA VAL A 114 8.28 -2.12 -10.22
C VAL A 114 8.94 -2.76 -11.44
N ARG A 115 10.28 -2.90 -11.42
CA ARG A 115 11.07 -3.59 -12.46
C ARG A 115 11.55 -4.98 -12.04
N HIS A 116 11.10 -5.49 -10.90
CA HIS A 116 11.57 -6.76 -10.37
C HIS A 116 10.96 -7.95 -11.14
N PRO A 117 11.73 -9.02 -11.45
CA PRO A 117 11.22 -10.18 -12.19
C PRO A 117 10.03 -10.87 -11.52
N LYS A 118 9.96 -10.80 -10.18
CA LYS A 118 8.85 -11.35 -9.38
C LYS A 118 7.83 -10.28 -8.95
N ARG A 119 7.72 -9.16 -9.66
CA ARG A 119 6.81 -8.05 -9.30
C ARG A 119 5.40 -8.54 -8.97
N GLU A 120 4.84 -9.45 -9.75
CA GLU A 120 3.45 -9.92 -9.58
C GLU A 120 3.21 -10.70 -8.28
N GLN A 121 4.29 -11.22 -7.66
CA GLN A 121 4.23 -11.87 -6.33
C GLN A 121 4.37 -10.85 -5.18
N LEU A 122 4.78 -9.62 -5.49
CA LEU A 122 5.12 -8.57 -4.52
C LEU A 122 4.18 -7.36 -4.58
N VAL A 123 3.63 -7.08 -5.76
CA VAL A 123 2.74 -5.97 -6.07
C VAL A 123 1.54 -6.51 -6.84
N GLN A 124 0.39 -6.51 -6.17
CA GLN A 124 -0.89 -6.90 -6.73
C GLN A 124 -1.58 -5.69 -7.39
N ASP A 125 -2.32 -5.95 -8.47
CA ASP A 125 -3.13 -4.97 -9.21
C ASP A 125 -2.35 -3.72 -9.64
N PHE A 126 -1.10 -3.89 -10.06
CA PHE A 126 -0.27 -2.79 -10.55
C PHE A 126 -0.87 -2.17 -11.80
N ASP A 127 -1.19 -0.88 -11.73
CA ASP A 127 -1.65 -0.07 -12.87
C ASP A 127 -0.66 1.07 -13.09
N SER A 128 0.16 0.94 -14.14
CA SER A 128 1.15 1.95 -14.51
C SER A 128 0.54 3.32 -14.85
N ALA A 129 -0.76 3.40 -15.21
CA ALA A 129 -1.40 4.67 -15.50
C ALA A 129 -1.58 5.56 -14.25
N GLN A 130 -1.49 4.98 -13.04
CA GLN A 130 -1.56 5.71 -11.78
C GLN A 130 -0.20 6.25 -11.31
N TRP A 131 0.87 6.02 -12.07
CA TRP A 131 2.23 6.39 -11.69
C TRP A 131 2.95 7.16 -12.78
N SER A 132 3.71 8.17 -12.38
CA SER A 132 4.58 8.96 -13.25
C SER A 132 6.03 8.82 -12.83
N CYS A 133 6.91 8.61 -13.80
CA CYS A 133 8.35 8.62 -13.56
C CYS A 133 8.88 10.04 -13.81
N ILE A 134 9.17 10.77 -12.74
CA ILE A 134 9.66 12.15 -12.79
C ILE A 134 11.07 12.17 -12.20
N GLY A 135 12.07 12.51 -13.03
CA GLY A 135 13.47 12.54 -12.58
C GLY A 135 14.02 11.18 -12.11
N GLY A 136 13.39 10.07 -12.52
CA GLY A 136 13.77 8.71 -12.10
C GLY A 136 13.00 8.19 -10.88
N ALA A 137 12.24 9.04 -10.18
CA ALA A 137 11.39 8.65 -9.06
C ALA A 137 9.96 8.35 -9.53
N TRP A 138 9.31 7.38 -8.90
CA TRP A 138 7.92 7.02 -9.17
C TRP A 138 6.98 7.77 -8.23
N GLU A 139 6.24 8.72 -8.78
CA GLU A 139 5.25 9.51 -8.05
C GLU A 139 3.83 9.08 -8.43
N HIS A 140 2.96 8.95 -7.43
CA HIS A 140 1.56 8.61 -7.67
C HIS A 140 0.81 9.83 -8.21
N ILE A 141 -0.10 9.64 -9.17
CA ILE A 141 -0.81 10.75 -9.83
C ILE A 141 -1.64 11.61 -8.86
N THR A 142 -2.00 11.10 -7.69
CA THR A 142 -2.73 11.90 -6.67
C THR A 142 -1.84 12.95 -6.02
N ASP A 143 -0.54 12.71 -5.96
CA ASP A 143 0.44 13.63 -5.38
C ASP A 143 0.95 14.61 -6.44
N CYS A 144 0.89 14.19 -7.72
CA CYS A 144 1.20 15.02 -8.88
C CYS A 144 0.00 15.07 -9.85
N PRO A 145 -1.08 15.79 -9.51
CA PRO A 145 -2.28 15.84 -10.35
C PRO A 145 -2.02 16.44 -11.73
N TRP A 146 -0.94 17.20 -11.88
CA TRP A 146 -0.48 17.75 -13.16
C TRP A 146 0.21 16.71 -14.07
N ALA A 147 0.65 15.58 -13.50
CA ALA A 147 1.33 14.50 -14.21
C ALA A 147 0.37 13.40 -14.70
N ALA A 148 -0.91 13.46 -14.34
CA ALA A 148 -1.92 12.56 -14.89
C ALA A 148 -1.89 12.61 -16.43
N PRO A 149 -1.92 11.45 -17.13
CA PRO A 149 -1.99 11.46 -18.58
C PRO A 149 -3.18 12.32 -18.98
N LYS A 150 -2.93 13.42 -19.71
CA LYS A 150 -4.01 14.19 -20.32
C LYS A 150 -4.83 13.18 -21.10
N ALA A 151 -6.11 13.03 -20.77
CA ALA A 151 -7.01 12.16 -21.51
C ALA A 151 -6.73 12.37 -23.00
N GLN A 152 -6.42 11.28 -23.71
CA GLN A 152 -6.24 11.28 -25.15
C GLN A 152 -7.58 11.70 -25.75
N GLY A 153 -7.83 13.01 -25.85
CA GLY A 153 -9.19 13.54 -26.03
C GLY A 153 -9.25 14.90 -26.72
N SER A 154 -8.12 15.45 -27.15
CA SER A 154 -8.11 16.65 -28.02
C SER A 154 -7.63 16.37 -29.44
N ALA A 155 -6.93 15.26 -29.68
CA ALA A 155 -6.49 14.87 -31.03
C ALA A 155 -7.67 14.33 -31.88
N ASP A 156 -8.53 13.50 -31.28
CA ASP A 156 -9.67 12.90 -31.99
C ASP A 156 -10.78 13.91 -32.30
N LEU A 157 -11.06 14.87 -31.41
CA LEU A 157 -12.05 15.92 -31.66
C LEU A 157 -11.62 16.84 -32.81
N MET A 158 -10.32 17.14 -32.92
CA MET A 158 -9.75 17.93 -34.02
C MET A 158 -9.59 17.12 -35.32
N ALA A 159 -9.53 15.79 -35.26
CA ALA A 159 -9.54 14.92 -36.44
C ALA A 159 -10.96 14.78 -37.02
N MET A 160 -11.99 14.68 -36.16
CA MET A 160 -13.40 14.64 -36.56
C MET A 160 -13.89 15.97 -37.17
N LEU A 161 -13.43 17.11 -36.66
CA LEU A 161 -13.80 18.42 -37.22
C LEU A 161 -13.16 18.70 -38.60
N ARG A 162 -12.08 18.01 -38.96
CA ARG A 162 -11.42 18.12 -40.27
C ARG A 162 -12.03 17.22 -41.35
N THR A 163 -12.75 16.17 -40.96
CA THR A 163 -13.44 15.26 -41.89
C THR A 163 -14.87 15.72 -42.20
N ALA A 164 -15.42 16.69 -41.48
CA ALA A 164 -16.76 17.26 -41.71
C ALA A 164 -16.76 18.50 -42.63
N GLN A 165 -15.61 18.90 -43.18
CA GLN A 165 -15.47 20.02 -44.14
C GLN A 165 -14.94 19.59 -45.52
N GLY A 166 -15.02 18.29 -45.84
CA GLY A 166 -14.70 17.74 -47.16
C GLY A 166 -15.95 17.37 -47.94
#